data_AF-A0A6V7M4Y1-F1
#
_entry.id   AF-A0A6V7M4Y1-F1
#
_cell.length_a   1.000
_cell.length_b   1.000
_cell.length_c   1.000
_cell.angle_alpha   90.00
_cell.angle_beta   90.00
_cell.angle_gamma   90.00
#
_symmetry.space_group_name_H-M   'P 1'
#
loop_
_entity.id
_entity.type
_entity.pdbx_description
1 polymer ?
#
loop_
_entity_poly.entity_id
_entity_poly.type
_entity_poly.pdbx_seq_one_letter_code
_entity_poly.pdbx_strand_id
1 'polypeptide(L)'
;CATRLLHLMTTSQDVLDFLINSNQKDYIHCFMNILVTESDTIAQKNLLRILSKCSDDILGASHILECPHLNFFLNHLQTPDADIKEIILIMLHKLIVIPTAIDRIYSLKVCLGRNLQVILE
;
A
#
# COMPACT_ATOMS: atom_id res chain seq x y z
N CYS A 1 10.24 15.66 4.43
CA CYS A 1 10.43 16.53 3.24
C CYS A 1 10.51 15.77 1.92
N ALA A 2 11.36 14.74 1.78
CA ALA A 2 11.53 14.02 0.51
C ALA A 2 10.27 13.24 0.07
N THR A 3 9.61 12.52 0.99
CA THR A 3 8.38 11.75 0.70
C THR A 3 7.23 12.63 0.22
N ARG A 4 7.11 13.84 0.78
CA ARG A 4 6.13 14.84 0.33
C ARG A 4 6.40 15.30 -1.10
N LEU A 5 7.65 15.62 -1.45
CA LEU A 5 8.01 16.02 -2.80
C LEU A 5 7.72 14.89 -3.80
N LEU A 6 8.15 13.68 -3.47
CA LEU A 6 7.91 12.52 -4.32
C LEU A 6 6.41 12.27 -4.52
N HIS A 7 5.61 12.35 -3.45
CA HIS A 7 4.16 12.25 -3.55
C HIS A 7 3.58 13.30 -4.51
N LEU A 8 4.02 14.56 -4.44
CA LEU A 8 3.57 15.58 -5.38
C LEU A 8 3.97 15.23 -6.83
N MET A 9 5.15 14.66 -7.04
CA MET A 9 5.61 14.23 -8.36
C MET A 9 4.84 13.03 -8.91
N THR A 10 4.28 12.15 -8.06
CA THR A 10 3.40 11.05 -8.50
C THR A 10 2.08 11.51 -9.13
N THR A 11 1.83 12.81 -9.23
CA THR A 11 0.75 13.35 -10.07
C THR A 11 1.08 13.31 -11.56
N SER A 12 2.36 13.20 -11.93
CA SER A 12 2.82 12.98 -13.29
C SER A 12 2.82 11.49 -13.63
N GLN A 13 2.21 11.15 -14.76
CA GLN A 13 2.17 9.77 -15.25
C GLN A 13 3.59 9.23 -15.54
N ASP A 14 4.49 10.03 -16.11
CA ASP A 14 5.86 9.62 -16.40
C ASP A 14 6.61 9.18 -15.13
N VAL A 15 6.35 9.87 -14.01
CA VAL A 15 6.94 9.52 -12.71
C VAL A 15 6.33 8.22 -12.18
N LEU A 16 5.01 8.05 -12.28
CA LEU A 16 4.36 6.79 -11.89
C LEU A 16 4.86 5.61 -12.71
N ASP A 17 4.92 5.76 -14.03
CA ASP A 17 5.41 4.74 -14.95
C ASP A 17 6.87 4.39 -14.65
N PHE A 18 7.70 5.38 -14.32
CA PHE A 18 9.07 5.14 -13.88
C PHE A 18 9.13 4.34 -12.56
N LEU A 19 8.29 4.68 -11.59
CA LEU A 19 8.26 3.98 -10.29
C LEU A 19 7.77 2.53 -10.41
N ILE A 20 6.81 2.28 -11.31
CA ILE A 20 6.22 0.95 -11.53
C ILE A 20 7.13 0.08 -12.41
N ASN A 21 7.62 0.61 -13.53
CA ASN A 21 8.30 -0.16 -14.58
C ASN A 21 9.84 -0.22 -14.41
N SER A 22 10.38 0.26 -13.30
CA SER A 22 11.83 0.26 -13.05
C SER A 22 12.34 -1.17 -12.83
N ASN A 23 12.84 -1.79 -13.90
CA ASN A 23 13.44 -3.13 -13.89
C ASN A 23 14.69 -3.28 -12.99
N GLN A 24 15.31 -2.17 -12.57
CA GLN A 24 16.57 -2.20 -11.82
C GLN A 24 16.42 -2.02 -10.31
N LYS A 25 15.30 -1.45 -9.86
CA LYS A 25 15.01 -1.15 -8.45
C LYS A 25 13.50 -1.20 -8.28
N ASP A 26 13.02 -2.18 -7.54
CA ASP A 26 11.62 -2.23 -7.15
C ASP A 26 11.36 -1.14 -6.10
N TYR A 27 11.03 0.05 -6.59
CA TYR A 27 10.76 1.22 -5.76
C TYR A 27 9.56 0.99 -4.85
N ILE A 28 8.57 0.19 -5.29
CA ILE A 28 7.40 -0.16 -4.50
C ILE A 28 7.81 -0.98 -3.27
N HIS A 29 8.66 -2.00 -3.45
CA HIS A 29 9.25 -2.74 -2.33
C HIS A 29 10.06 -1.84 -1.41
N CYS A 30 10.84 -0.90 -1.96
CA CYS A 30 11.59 0.07 -1.17
C CYS A 30 10.65 0.93 -0.31
N PHE A 31 9.58 1.48 -0.88
CA PHE A 31 8.60 2.28 -0.15
C PHE A 31 7.87 1.47 0.91
N MET A 32 7.54 0.21 0.64
CA MET A 32 6.95 -0.69 1.65
C MET A 32 7.90 -0.93 2.82
N ASN A 33 9.19 -1.18 2.56
CA ASN A 33 10.20 -1.37 3.61
C ASN A 33 10.40 -0.10 4.45
N ILE A 34 10.39 1.08 3.81
CA ILE A 34 10.46 2.35 4.54
C ILE A 34 9.18 2.53 5.37
N LEU A 35 8.01 2.30 4.78
CA LEU A 35 6.71 2.48 5.45
C LEU A 35 6.61 1.69 6.76
N VAL A 36 7.08 0.43 6.78
CA VAL A 36 6.99 -0.40 8.00
C VAL A 36 7.95 0.01 9.12
N THR A 37 8.98 0.79 8.81
CA THR A 37 9.97 1.27 9.79
C THR A 37 9.83 2.75 10.11
N GLU A 38 9.07 3.48 9.30
CA GLU A 38 8.86 4.92 9.45
C GLU A 38 8.01 5.20 10.70
N SER A 39 8.40 6.20 11.48
CA SER A 39 7.71 6.63 12.70
C SER A 39 7.02 7.98 12.53
N ASP A 40 7.46 8.81 11.57
CA ASP A 40 6.80 10.07 11.26
C ASP A 40 5.50 9.81 10.50
N THR A 41 4.38 10.13 11.16
CA THR A 41 3.02 10.00 10.61
C THR A 41 2.87 10.74 9.28
N ILE A 42 3.49 11.91 9.11
CA ILE A 42 3.42 12.67 7.85
C ILE A 42 4.17 11.92 6.74
N ALA A 43 5.34 11.36 7.05
CA ALA A 43 6.11 10.57 6.10
C ALA A 43 5.38 9.28 5.72
N GLN A 44 4.85 8.53 6.70
CA GLN A 44 4.01 7.35 6.47
C GLN A 44 2.82 7.68 5.56
N LYS A 45 2.09 8.75 5.85
CA LYS A 45 0.94 9.17 5.05
C LYS A 45 1.31 9.48 3.61
N ASN A 46 2.46 10.13 3.38
CA ASN A 46 2.92 10.38 2.02
C ASN A 46 3.35 9.09 1.30
N LEU A 47 4.01 8.15 1.99
CA LEU A 47 4.37 6.84 1.44
C LEU A 47 3.12 6.03 1.07
N LEU A 48 2.11 5.99 1.96
CA LEU A 48 0.83 5.35 1.69
C LEU A 48 0.12 5.96 0.48
N ARG A 49 0.18 7.29 0.30
CA ARG A 49 -0.38 7.94 -0.88
C ARG A 49 0.37 7.59 -2.17
N ILE A 50 1.70 7.51 -2.13
CA ILE A 50 2.51 7.07 -3.27
C ILE A 50 2.14 5.64 -3.66
N LEU A 51 2.10 4.71 -2.69
CA LEU A 51 1.70 3.33 -2.91
C LEU A 51 0.27 3.21 -3.43
N SER A 52 -0.65 4.02 -2.89
CA SER A 52 -2.04 4.07 -3.35
C SER A 52 -2.16 4.52 -4.80
N LYS A 53 -1.31 5.45 -5.24
CA LYS A 53 -1.22 5.86 -6.64
C LYS A 53 -0.60 4.78 -7.53
N CYS A 54 0.44 4.10 -7.07
CA CYS A 54 0.99 2.97 -7.81
C CYS A 54 -0.03 1.83 -7.96
N SER A 55 -0.91 1.64 -6.96
CA SER A 55 -1.97 0.62 -7.02
C SER A 55 -3.13 0.94 -7.97
N ASP A 56 -3.16 2.14 -8.57
CA ASP A 56 -4.10 2.45 -9.66
C ASP A 56 -3.74 1.67 -10.95
N ASP A 57 -2.49 1.24 -11.08
CA ASP A 57 -1.99 0.39 -12.17
C ASP A 57 -1.92 -1.09 -11.73
N ILE A 58 -2.24 -2.01 -12.66
CA ILE A 58 -2.29 -3.45 -12.36
C ILE A 58 -0.90 -4.00 -12.00
N LEU A 59 0.16 -3.58 -12.69
CA LEU A 59 1.53 -4.02 -12.39
C LEU A 59 1.98 -3.44 -11.05
N GLY A 60 1.75 -2.15 -10.82
CA GLY A 60 2.09 -1.51 -9.56
C GLY A 60 1.39 -2.18 -8.37
N ALA A 61 0.11 -2.52 -8.54
CA ALA A 61 -0.64 -3.25 -7.53
C ALA A 61 -0.16 -4.70 -7.35
N SER A 62 0.27 -5.38 -8.42
CA SER A 62 0.91 -6.70 -8.32
C SER A 62 2.20 -6.64 -7.49
N HIS A 63 3.05 -5.63 -7.71
CA HIS A 63 4.28 -5.44 -6.92
C HIS A 63 3.97 -5.23 -5.43
N ILE A 64 2.89 -4.50 -5.11
CA ILE A 64 2.44 -4.31 -3.71
C ILE A 64 2.00 -5.65 -3.09
N LEU A 65 1.29 -6.49 -3.83
CA LEU A 65 0.86 -7.82 -3.36
C LEU A 65 2.04 -8.77 -3.14
N GLU A 66 3.10 -8.60 -3.91
CA GLU A 66 4.32 -9.39 -3.79
C GLU A 66 5.16 -9.02 -2.56
N CYS A 67 4.94 -7.83 -1.98
CA CYS A 67 5.66 -7.37 -0.80
C CYS A 67 5.40 -8.26 0.43
N PRO A 68 6.44 -8.62 1.20
CA PRO A 68 6.30 -9.48 2.39
C PRO A 68 5.56 -8.79 3.54
N HIS A 69 5.44 -7.47 3.49
CA HIS A 69 4.88 -6.63 4.55
C HIS A 69 3.41 -6.26 4.34
N LEU A 70 2.66 -7.02 3.53
CA LEU A 70 1.25 -6.73 3.23
C LEU A 70 0.35 -6.74 4.49
N ASN A 71 0.74 -7.49 5.54
CA ASN A 71 0.08 -7.50 6.84
C ASN A 71 0.12 -6.14 7.56
N PHE A 72 1.06 -5.26 7.21
CA PHE A 72 1.16 -3.90 7.74
C PHE A 72 -0.17 -3.17 7.59
N PHE A 73 -0.78 -3.23 6.40
CA PHE A 73 -2.05 -2.56 6.12
C PHE A 73 -3.17 -3.01 7.06
N LEU A 74 -3.31 -4.32 7.26
CA LEU A 74 -4.36 -4.87 8.11
C LEU A 74 -4.15 -4.51 9.58
N ASN A 75 -2.90 -4.56 10.06
CA ASN A 75 -2.56 -4.16 11.42
C ASN A 75 -2.80 -2.65 11.64
N HIS A 76 -2.58 -1.83 10.62
CA HIS A 76 -2.73 -0.38 10.70
C HIS A 76 -4.16 0.11 10.45
N LEU A 77 -5.14 -0.77 10.20
CA LEU A 77 -6.56 -0.39 10.20
C LEU A 77 -7.08 0.06 11.58
N GLN A 78 -6.37 -0.31 12.65
CA GLN A 78 -6.67 0.11 14.03
C GLN A 78 -6.05 1.46 14.40
N THR A 79 -5.35 2.12 13.48
CA THR A 79 -4.78 3.46 13.74
C THR A 79 -5.88 4.48 14.08
N PRO A 80 -5.64 5.42 15.01
CA PRO A 80 -6.56 6.52 15.29
C PRO A 80 -6.58 7.59 14.19
N ASP A 81 -5.59 7.61 13.29
CA ASP A 81 -5.53 8.56 12.17
C ASP A 81 -6.52 8.17 11.06
N ALA A 82 -7.62 8.91 10.97
CA ALA A 82 -8.70 8.65 10.01
C ALA A 82 -8.22 8.70 8.55
N ASP A 83 -7.28 9.60 8.22
CA ASP A 83 -6.80 9.76 6.85
C ASP A 83 -5.92 8.58 6.44
N ILE A 84 -5.06 8.10 7.34
CA ILE A 84 -4.27 6.89 7.10
C ILE A 84 -5.19 5.68 6.90
N LYS A 85 -6.20 5.54 7.77
CA LYS A 85 -7.17 4.44 7.68
C LYS A 85 -7.91 4.46 6.34
N GLU A 86 -8.35 5.62 5.89
CA GLU A 86 -9.02 5.78 4.59
C GLU A 86 -8.10 5.36 3.43
N ILE A 87 -6.84 5.83 3.41
CA ILE A 87 -5.88 5.47 2.35
C ILE A 87 -5.64 3.96 2.32
N ILE A 88 -5.49 3.33 3.49
CA ILE A 88 -5.30 1.87 3.60
C ILE A 88 -6.52 1.12 3.07
N LEU A 89 -7.73 1.52 3.45
CA LEU A 89 -8.96 0.88 2.97
C LEU A 89 -9.10 0.99 1.44
N ILE A 90 -8.83 2.17 0.88
CA ILE A 90 -8.84 2.39 -0.57
C ILE A 90 -7.82 1.47 -1.26
N MET A 91 -6.60 1.35 -0.72
CA MET A 91 -5.60 0.44 -1.27
C MET A 91 -6.05 -1.01 -1.19
N LEU A 92 -6.49 -1.49 -0.02
CA LEU A 92 -6.96 -2.87 0.14
C LEU A 92 -8.08 -3.19 -0.84
N HIS A 93 -9.02 -2.26 -1.05
CA HIS A 93 -10.08 -2.42 -2.04
C HIS A 93 -9.52 -2.58 -3.47
N LYS A 94 -8.59 -1.71 -3.88
CA LYS A 94 -7.93 -1.82 -5.21
C LYS A 94 -7.20 -3.15 -5.38
N LEU A 95 -6.49 -3.60 -4.33
CA LEU A 95 -5.73 -4.83 -4.35
C LEU A 95 -6.64 -6.06 -4.46
N ILE A 96 -7.76 -6.13 -3.73
CA ILE A 96 -8.68 -7.29 -3.72
C ILE A 96 -9.28 -7.59 -5.10
N VAL A 97 -9.43 -6.58 -5.96
CA VAL A 97 -9.98 -6.75 -7.31
C VAL A 97 -9.00 -7.49 -8.25
N ILE A 98 -7.73 -7.61 -7.87
CA ILE A 98 -6.73 -8.30 -8.68
C ILE A 98 -6.90 -9.82 -8.51
N PRO A 99 -7.00 -10.60 -9.60
CA PRO A 99 -7.27 -12.04 -9.54
C PRO A 99 -6.30 -12.82 -8.65
N THR A 100 -5.03 -12.43 -8.59
CA THR A 100 -3.98 -13.05 -7.76
C THR A 100 -3.97 -12.57 -6.31
N ALA A 101 -4.71 -11.50 -5.99
CA ALA A 101 -4.75 -10.93 -4.65
C ALA A 101 -5.60 -11.74 -3.68
N ILE A 102 -6.65 -12.39 -4.17
CA ILE A 102 -7.61 -13.12 -3.35
C ILE A 102 -6.86 -14.17 -2.53
N ASP A 103 -6.07 -15.05 -3.16
CA ASP A 103 -5.34 -16.10 -2.43
C ASP A 103 -4.39 -15.54 -1.37
N ARG A 104 -3.74 -14.40 -1.66
CA ARG A 104 -2.73 -13.81 -0.78
C ARG A 104 -3.36 -13.03 0.38
N ILE A 105 -4.39 -12.22 0.12
CA ILE A 105 -5.13 -11.49 1.15
C ILE A 105 -5.95 -12.46 2.01
N TYR A 106 -6.54 -13.51 1.43
CA TYR A 106 -7.22 -14.56 2.21
C TYR A 106 -6.23 -15.38 3.06
N SER A 107 -5.03 -15.70 2.55
CA SER A 107 -4.00 -16.36 3.38
C SER A 107 -3.59 -15.51 4.59
N LEU A 108 -3.57 -14.18 4.44
CA LEU A 108 -3.37 -13.25 5.55
C LEU A 108 -4.58 -13.17 6.50
N LYS A 109 -5.80 -13.30 5.96
CA LYS A 109 -7.05 -13.40 6.74
C LYS A 109 -7.09 -14.66 7.62
N VAL A 110 -6.52 -15.78 7.16
CA VAL A 110 -6.35 -17.00 7.98
C VAL A 110 -5.39 -16.74 9.15
N CYS A 111 -4.35 -15.92 8.97
CA CYS A 111 -3.47 -15.47 10.07
C CYS A 111 -4.13 -14.43 10.99
N LEU A 112 -5.11 -13.66 10.51
CA LEU A 112 -5.82 -12.60 11.23
C LEU A 112 -7.22 -13.01 11.70
N GLY A 113 -7.51 -14.32 11.73
CA GLY A 113 -8.81 -14.95 11.98
C GLY A 113 -9.48 -14.70 13.34
N ARG A 114 -9.28 -13.53 13.96
CA ARG A 114 -10.03 -13.08 15.14
C ARG A 114 -10.62 -11.67 15.07
N ASN A 115 -10.25 -10.80 14.11
CA ASN A 115 -10.60 -9.36 14.20
C ASN A 115 -11.32 -8.71 13.00
N LEU A 116 -11.62 -9.43 11.91
CA LEU A 116 -12.17 -8.83 10.67
C LEU A 116 -13.69 -8.95 10.50
N GLN A 117 -14.41 -9.45 11.51
CA GLN A 117 -15.88 -9.54 11.47
C GLN A 117 -16.58 -8.16 11.48
N VAL A 118 -15.82 -7.06 11.61
CA VAL A 118 -16.34 -5.70 11.81
C VAL A 118 -16.35 -4.85 10.52
N ILE A 119 -15.80 -5.33 9.40
CA ILE A 119 -15.63 -4.49 8.19
C ILE A 119 -16.63 -4.84 7.06
N LEU A 120 -17.43 -5.90 7.20
CA LEU A 120 -18.34 -6.37 6.13
C LEU A 120 -19.81 -6.49 6.57
N GLU A 121 -20.22 -5.77 7.62
CA GLU A 121 -21.65 -5.56 7.96
C GLU A 121 -22.03 -4.09 7.82
#